data_AF-A0A7Y5GYU8-F1
#
_entry.id   AF-A0A7Y5GYU8-F1
#
_cell.length_a   1.000
_cell.length_b   1.000
_cell.length_c   1.000
_cell.angle_alpha   90.00
_cell.angle_beta   90.00
_cell.angle_gamma   90.00
#
_symmetry.space_group_name_H-M   'P 1'
#
loop_
_entity.id
_entity.type
_entity.pdbx_description
1 polymer ?
#
loop_
_entity_poly.entity_id
_entity_poly.type
_entity_poly.pdbx_seq_one_letter_code
_entity_poly.pdbx_strand_id
1 'polypeptide(L)'
;MFVWFASLFFGLATATVTVPQSELPPGLQNALTGYFGASGGGIVYYHRRDFPLTVRALYSVKTVDSNGSLGSICFDDTFAQVPDCGIELSKQEQLKKRSIQGAMDDELYLAALASDDLTILPVMVWLPTHEPAALRELDKSWLGAYTNAVGQHETAKQTARETFALDLAILGSVPAFYDPIVPAVWLQLTKSELSLLAHWKSVAAVYLDGEHIAGRSTSYPSTVEATGTGYSGDTIKSCVVESDRPVTPNNLGSYGLFCPGDNQDQHSRCVAAVMKSSAAPFGVSPDVRQRVNSWGGACGGNAGLAFENCRNQGANVWNWSHTCSTGDRRVLDYYVKVSPYPLISVLAGNSNVCGAGGDPWCPVYNAIVVGGVDDQGTSSRSDDTLYGGTCYGNPSGDWEFPHMCAPAVDIDADGVNCGTGTSFAAPHVAGAAAQLQERNSSLWMWPEAQRSILMTGAYTNIDGPVLDVSDCWPYSTSCVDDTDGAGLLSVQKSLTIGNPSYKVDGGNTPSAVGHDYGTLLDTSPSSGNFYSEVYQAKTTFSGLRLRVVLAWDGTVTCTDPTDPSTCAAPTLDADLDIYVYDSSNQLIASSLSIDNSFEFLEFDATQNETYSIKIYAYSWTNSFTYYGISWLFWTFGT
;
A
#
# COMPACT_ATOMS: atom_id res chain seq x y z
N MET A 1 52.85 31.16 -27.05
CA MET A 1 52.20 31.51 -28.33
C MET A 1 50.94 30.66 -28.40
N PHE A 2 49.78 31.27 -28.12
CA PHE A 2 48.37 30.83 -28.29
C PHE A 2 47.97 29.42 -27.78
N VAL A 3 47.27 29.23 -26.63
CA VAL A 3 45.86 29.55 -26.25
C VAL A 3 44.82 28.93 -27.19
N TRP A 4 44.04 27.93 -26.71
CA TRP A 4 42.58 28.05 -26.49
C TRP A 4 41.97 26.87 -25.69
N PHE A 5 40.98 27.24 -24.88
CA PHE A 5 40.09 26.46 -24.02
C PHE A 5 39.02 25.69 -24.82
N ALA A 6 38.51 24.59 -24.26
CA ALA A 6 37.11 24.21 -24.44
C ALA A 6 36.60 23.49 -23.19
N SER A 7 35.72 24.20 -22.48
CA SER A 7 34.95 23.78 -21.32
C SER A 7 33.95 22.70 -21.71
N LEU A 8 33.95 21.55 -21.03
CA LEU A 8 32.82 20.62 -21.05
C LEU A 8 31.81 21.11 -20.02
N PHE A 9 30.78 21.81 -20.52
CA PHE A 9 29.52 22.00 -19.81
C PHE A 9 28.88 20.62 -19.61
N PHE A 10 28.75 20.19 -18.35
CA PHE A 10 27.74 19.20 -18.00
C PHE A 10 26.39 19.91 -18.11
N GLY A 11 25.63 19.57 -19.14
CA GLY A 11 24.21 19.89 -19.18
C GLY A 11 23.51 19.09 -18.08
N LEU A 12 22.87 19.79 -17.16
CA LEU A 12 21.88 19.24 -16.25
C LEU A 12 20.78 18.61 -17.12
N ALA A 13 20.73 17.28 -17.15
CA ALA A 13 19.56 16.58 -17.66
C ALA A 13 18.45 16.74 -16.62
N THR A 14 17.44 17.54 -16.95
CA THR A 14 16.14 17.49 -16.29
C THR A 14 15.61 16.06 -16.44
N ALA A 15 15.40 15.35 -15.34
CA ALA A 15 14.70 14.07 -15.34
C ALA A 15 13.20 14.33 -15.51
N THR A 16 12.81 14.82 -16.69
CA THR A 16 11.47 14.59 -17.19
C THR A 16 11.63 13.41 -18.14
N VAL A 17 11.20 12.23 -17.72
CA VAL A 17 11.13 11.06 -18.60
C VAL A 17 10.08 11.38 -19.66
N THR A 18 10.50 12.06 -20.73
CA THR A 18 9.63 12.25 -21.89
C THR A 18 9.62 10.93 -22.63
N VAL A 19 8.49 10.21 -22.58
CA VAL A 19 8.32 9.02 -23.42
C VAL A 19 8.60 9.43 -24.88
N PRO A 20 9.58 8.81 -25.57
CA PRO A 20 9.84 9.12 -26.97
C PRO A 20 8.56 8.92 -27.77
N GLN A 21 8.13 9.92 -28.54
CA GLN A 21 6.91 9.80 -29.35
C GLN A 21 6.91 8.58 -30.29
N SER A 22 8.08 8.05 -30.64
CA SER A 22 8.26 6.84 -31.43
C SER A 22 7.80 5.55 -30.75
N GLU A 23 7.61 5.56 -29.43
CA GLU A 23 7.18 4.39 -28.64
C GLU A 23 5.66 4.33 -28.45
N LEU A 24 4.94 5.41 -28.81
CA LEU A 24 3.50 5.48 -28.71
C LEU A 24 2.82 4.72 -29.86
N PRO A 25 1.62 4.15 -29.62
CA PRO A 25 0.75 3.72 -30.70
C PRO A 25 0.56 4.86 -31.72
N PRO A 26 0.75 4.64 -33.04
CA PRO A 26 0.67 5.71 -34.03
C PRO A 26 -0.65 6.50 -34.01
N GLY A 27 -1.75 5.84 -33.64
CA GLY A 27 -3.05 6.50 -33.47
C GLY A 27 -3.08 7.46 -32.27
N LEU A 28 -2.46 7.06 -31.14
CA LEU A 28 -2.33 7.92 -29.96
C LEU A 28 -1.43 9.13 -30.25
N GLN A 29 -0.31 8.92 -30.96
CA GLN A 29 0.57 10.01 -31.39
C GLN A 29 -0.17 11.05 -32.23
N ASN A 30 -1.01 10.59 -33.17
CA ASN A 30 -1.81 11.47 -34.01
C ASN A 30 -2.89 12.22 -33.21
N ALA A 31 -3.56 11.54 -32.28
CA ALA A 31 -4.58 12.16 -31.42
C ALA A 31 -3.96 13.25 -30.52
N LEU A 32 -2.80 12.98 -29.93
CA LEU A 32 -2.05 13.94 -29.13
C LEU A 32 -1.56 15.13 -29.97
N THR A 33 -1.07 14.88 -31.19
CA THR A 33 -0.68 15.96 -32.11
C THR A 33 -1.87 16.84 -32.50
N GLY A 34 -3.05 16.23 -32.70
CA GLY A 34 -4.30 16.94 -32.95
C GLY A 34 -4.75 17.79 -31.75
N TYR A 35 -4.50 17.33 -30.53
CA TYR A 35 -4.88 18.00 -29.30
C TYR A 35 -3.96 19.18 -28.94
N PHE A 36 -2.63 18.97 -28.95
CA PHE A 36 -1.65 20.01 -28.58
C PHE A 36 -1.25 20.94 -29.75
N GLY A 37 -1.63 20.57 -30.98
CA GLY A 37 -1.11 21.22 -32.18
C GLY A 37 0.37 20.91 -32.43
N ALA A 38 0.93 21.45 -33.52
CA ALA A 38 2.32 21.19 -33.93
C ALA A 38 3.39 21.81 -32.99
N SER A 39 2.99 22.59 -31.97
CA SER A 39 3.87 23.45 -31.16
C SER A 39 4.17 22.94 -29.74
N GLY A 40 4.09 21.63 -29.48
CA GLY A 40 4.88 20.99 -28.43
C GLY A 40 4.34 21.08 -27.01
N GLY A 41 3.47 20.14 -26.66
CA GLY A 41 3.42 19.58 -25.31
C GLY A 41 4.29 18.33 -25.24
N GLY A 42 5.03 18.15 -24.14
CA GLY A 42 5.72 16.90 -23.82
C GLY A 42 4.75 15.92 -23.18
N ILE A 43 4.82 14.65 -23.59
CA ILE A 43 4.15 13.57 -22.85
C ILE A 43 5.09 13.21 -21.71
N VAL A 44 4.57 13.31 -20.48
CA VAL A 44 5.35 12.96 -19.30
C VAL A 44 5.06 11.52 -18.90
N TYR A 45 3.84 11.05 -19.13
CA TYR A 45 3.43 9.69 -18.76
C TYR A 45 2.19 9.24 -19.56
N TYR A 46 2.10 7.95 -19.87
CA TYR A 46 0.84 7.36 -20.36
C TYR A 46 0.65 5.94 -19.84
N HIS A 47 -0.60 5.58 -19.58
CA HIS A 47 -1.02 4.26 -19.11
C HIS A 47 -2.17 3.73 -19.98
N ARG A 48 -2.17 2.42 -20.27
CA ARG A 48 -3.28 1.74 -20.96
C ARG A 48 -4.00 0.79 -20.00
N ARG A 49 -5.30 1.03 -19.79
CA ARG A 49 -6.21 0.13 -19.07
C ARG A 49 -7.11 -0.63 -20.03
N ASP A 50 -7.17 -1.94 -19.90
CA ASP A 50 -8.04 -2.81 -20.72
C ASP A 50 -9.31 -3.20 -19.97
N PHE A 51 -10.44 -3.19 -20.69
CA PHE A 51 -11.77 -3.57 -20.20
C PHE A 51 -12.27 -4.77 -21.03
N PRO A 52 -11.89 -6.01 -20.64
CA PRO A 52 -12.05 -7.19 -21.49
C PRO A 52 -13.51 -7.57 -21.76
N LEU A 53 -14.43 -7.36 -20.81
CA LEU A 53 -15.83 -7.72 -20.99
C LEU A 53 -16.52 -6.73 -21.93
N THR A 54 -16.27 -5.43 -21.80
CA THR A 54 -16.79 -4.40 -22.72
C THR A 54 -16.02 -4.33 -24.03
N VAL A 55 -14.86 -4.98 -24.10
CA VAL A 55 -13.95 -5.01 -25.27
C VAL A 55 -13.50 -3.60 -25.63
N ARG A 56 -13.11 -2.82 -24.60
CA ARG A 56 -12.62 -1.46 -24.74
C ARG A 56 -11.23 -1.34 -24.11
N ALA A 57 -10.50 -0.31 -24.50
CA ALA A 57 -9.28 0.12 -23.82
C ALA A 57 -9.35 1.63 -23.58
N LEU A 58 -8.65 2.08 -22.54
CA LEU A 58 -8.47 3.49 -22.22
C LEU A 58 -6.97 3.78 -22.14
N TYR A 59 -6.55 4.86 -22.77
CA TYR A 59 -5.23 5.44 -22.65
C TYR A 59 -5.32 6.71 -21.82
N SER A 60 -4.77 6.71 -20.62
CA SER A 60 -4.62 7.90 -19.77
C SER A 60 -3.26 8.54 -20.05
N VAL A 61 -3.21 9.84 -20.30
CA VAL A 61 -1.98 10.56 -20.64
C VAL A 61 -1.84 11.78 -19.73
N LYS A 62 -0.73 11.87 -18.98
CA LYS A 62 -0.31 13.07 -18.24
C LYS A 62 0.71 13.84 -19.10
N THR A 63 0.51 15.15 -19.23
CA THR A 63 1.19 16.01 -20.22
C THR A 63 1.68 17.31 -19.61
N VAL A 64 2.74 17.86 -20.19
CA VAL A 64 3.28 19.19 -19.89
C VAL A 64 3.21 20.04 -21.15
N ASP A 65 2.58 21.21 -21.07
CA ASP A 65 2.59 22.17 -22.16
C ASP A 65 3.91 22.96 -22.23
N SER A 66 4.07 23.74 -23.31
CA SER A 66 5.26 24.56 -23.54
C SER A 66 5.52 25.65 -22.49
N ASN A 67 4.55 25.96 -21.62
CA ASN A 67 4.70 26.88 -20.49
C ASN A 67 5.01 26.16 -19.17
N GLY A 68 5.17 24.83 -19.20
CA GLY A 68 5.31 24.00 -18.01
C GLY A 68 3.99 23.74 -17.28
N SER A 69 2.84 24.08 -17.89
CA SER A 69 1.52 23.82 -17.33
C SER A 69 1.17 22.36 -17.54
N LEU A 70 0.70 21.72 -16.48
CA LEU A 70 0.34 20.32 -16.48
C LEU A 70 -1.11 20.15 -16.91
N GLY A 71 -1.37 19.07 -17.64
CA GLY A 71 -2.70 18.69 -18.02
C GLY A 71 -2.77 17.21 -18.32
N SER A 72 -3.98 16.70 -18.48
CA SER A 72 -4.17 15.32 -18.84
C SER A 72 -5.32 15.13 -19.79
N ILE A 73 -5.25 14.01 -20.48
CA ILE A 73 -6.23 13.63 -21.45
C ILE A 73 -6.30 12.12 -21.52
N CYS A 74 -7.52 11.61 -21.62
CA CYS A 74 -7.74 10.21 -21.84
C CYS A 74 -8.32 9.98 -23.23
N PHE A 75 -7.95 8.85 -23.82
CA PHE A 75 -8.43 8.41 -25.12
C PHE A 75 -8.95 6.99 -25.03
N ASP A 76 -9.94 6.64 -25.85
CA ASP A 76 -10.34 5.25 -25.99
C ASP A 76 -9.48 4.49 -27.02
N ASP A 77 -9.84 3.23 -27.26
CA ASP A 77 -9.27 2.35 -28.27
C ASP A 77 -9.41 2.83 -29.72
N THR A 78 -10.27 3.83 -29.97
CA THR A 78 -10.39 4.53 -31.26
C THR A 78 -9.58 5.83 -31.29
N PHE A 79 -8.88 6.14 -30.20
CA PHE A 79 -8.16 7.38 -29.95
C PHE A 79 -9.07 8.62 -29.93
N ALA A 80 -10.36 8.44 -29.63
CA ALA A 80 -11.27 9.55 -29.35
C ALA A 80 -11.11 9.99 -27.90
N GLN A 81 -11.17 11.29 -27.64
CA GLN A 81 -11.05 11.83 -26.29
C GLN A 81 -12.20 11.33 -25.40
N VAL A 82 -11.86 10.89 -24.18
CA VAL A 82 -12.76 10.40 -23.14
C VAL A 82 -12.72 11.40 -21.97
N PRO A 83 -13.74 12.28 -21.81
CA PRO A 83 -13.70 13.39 -20.85
C PRO A 83 -13.65 12.97 -19.38
N ASP A 84 -14.16 11.79 -19.04
CA ASP A 84 -14.21 11.26 -17.66
C ASP A 84 -13.08 10.28 -17.35
N CYS A 85 -12.10 10.15 -18.27
CA CYS A 85 -10.99 9.22 -18.12
C CYS A 85 -11.41 7.78 -17.76
N GLY A 86 -12.53 7.32 -18.33
CA GLY A 86 -12.94 5.92 -18.24
C GLY A 86 -13.64 5.54 -16.93
N ILE A 87 -14.10 6.51 -16.13
CA ILE A 87 -15.00 6.25 -15.00
C ILE A 87 -16.25 5.49 -15.48
N GLU A 88 -16.92 5.95 -16.53
CA GLU A 88 -18.11 5.30 -17.08
C GLU A 88 -17.79 3.94 -17.72
N LEU A 89 -16.63 3.80 -18.38
CA LEU A 89 -16.19 2.52 -18.93
C LEU A 89 -15.95 1.48 -17.82
N SER A 90 -15.31 1.90 -16.73
CA SER A 90 -15.10 1.05 -15.55
C SER A 90 -16.44 0.62 -14.95
N LYS A 91 -17.41 1.52 -14.85
CA LYS A 91 -18.76 1.20 -14.39
C LYS A 91 -19.44 0.18 -15.30
N GLN A 92 -19.37 0.34 -16.62
CA GLN A 92 -19.96 -0.58 -17.59
C GLN A 92 -19.33 -1.97 -17.54
N GLU A 93 -18.01 -2.03 -17.39
CA GLU A 93 -17.27 -3.28 -17.19
C GLU A 93 -17.77 -4.02 -15.94
N GLN A 94 -17.88 -3.31 -14.81
CA GLN A 94 -18.39 -3.89 -13.56
C GLN A 94 -19.85 -4.35 -13.65
N LEU A 95 -20.70 -3.59 -14.33
CA LEU A 95 -22.09 -4.00 -14.57
C LEU A 95 -22.16 -5.26 -15.44
N LYS A 96 -21.30 -5.36 -16.46
CA LYS A 96 -21.24 -6.55 -17.32
C LYS A 96 -20.70 -7.76 -16.56
N LYS A 97 -19.66 -7.57 -15.75
CA LYS A 97 -19.14 -8.59 -14.82
C LYS A 97 -20.24 -9.12 -13.90
N ARG A 98 -20.95 -8.20 -13.23
CA ARG A 98 -22.05 -8.53 -12.31
C ARG A 98 -23.21 -9.26 -13.01
N SER A 99 -23.45 -9.02 -14.30
CA SER A 99 -24.47 -9.76 -15.06
C SER A 99 -24.10 -11.22 -15.35
N ILE A 100 -22.80 -11.55 -15.34
CA ILE A 100 -22.26 -12.88 -15.63
C ILE A 100 -22.10 -13.71 -14.35
N GLN A 101 -21.50 -13.13 -13.31
CA GLN A 101 -21.13 -13.84 -12.09
C GLN A 101 -21.84 -13.33 -10.82
N GLY A 102 -22.82 -12.43 -10.95
CA GLY A 102 -23.39 -11.77 -9.78
C GLY A 102 -22.34 -10.96 -9.02
N ALA A 103 -22.49 -10.88 -7.71
CA ALA A 103 -21.55 -10.21 -6.82
C ALA A 103 -20.29 -11.04 -6.47
N MET A 104 -20.10 -12.23 -7.07
CA MET A 104 -18.89 -13.04 -6.82
C MET A 104 -17.67 -12.35 -7.43
N ASP A 105 -16.55 -12.37 -6.71
CA ASP A 105 -15.25 -12.03 -7.29
C ASP A 105 -14.77 -13.15 -8.23
N ASP A 106 -13.68 -12.89 -8.97
CA ASP A 106 -13.21 -13.82 -10.00
C ASP A 106 -12.72 -15.14 -9.41
N GLU A 107 -12.04 -15.10 -8.27
CA GLU A 107 -11.55 -16.27 -7.57
C GLU A 107 -12.71 -17.18 -7.15
N LEU A 108 -13.72 -16.61 -6.48
CA LEU A 108 -14.90 -17.36 -6.05
C LEU A 108 -15.73 -17.86 -7.23
N TYR A 109 -15.91 -17.05 -8.28
CA TYR A 109 -16.68 -17.46 -9.45
C TYR A 109 -16.05 -18.69 -10.13
N LEU A 110 -14.73 -18.69 -10.29
CA LEU A 110 -14.01 -19.84 -10.85
C LEU A 110 -14.09 -21.07 -9.94
N ALA A 111 -13.95 -20.90 -8.62
CA ALA A 111 -14.10 -21.98 -7.65
C ALA A 111 -15.52 -22.58 -7.67
N ALA A 112 -16.55 -21.75 -7.78
CA ALA A 112 -17.94 -22.16 -7.90
C ALA A 112 -18.21 -22.90 -9.21
N LEU A 113 -17.63 -22.46 -10.34
CA LEU A 113 -17.75 -23.15 -11.63
C LEU A 113 -17.12 -24.56 -11.59
N ALA A 114 -16.00 -24.71 -10.88
CA ALA A 114 -15.31 -25.99 -10.72
C ALA A 114 -15.99 -26.95 -9.72
N SER A 115 -16.92 -26.45 -8.91
CA SER A 115 -17.60 -27.20 -7.84
C SER A 115 -18.93 -27.81 -8.28
N ASP A 116 -19.37 -28.86 -7.59
CA ASP A 116 -20.73 -29.39 -7.73
C ASP A 116 -21.74 -28.59 -6.90
N ASP A 117 -23.04 -28.89 -7.05
CA ASP A 117 -24.11 -28.11 -6.40
C ASP A 117 -24.18 -28.30 -4.88
N LEU A 118 -23.55 -29.36 -4.34
CA LEU A 118 -23.52 -29.69 -2.91
C LEU A 118 -22.21 -29.28 -2.24
N THR A 119 -21.18 -28.92 -3.00
CA THR A 119 -19.93 -28.37 -2.47
C THR A 119 -20.25 -27.13 -1.64
N ILE A 120 -19.85 -27.18 -0.37
CA ILE A 120 -19.89 -26.05 0.55
C ILE A 120 -18.61 -25.25 0.35
N LEU A 121 -18.77 -23.95 0.06
CA LEU A 121 -17.68 -23.00 -0.08
C LEU A 121 -17.70 -22.04 1.11
N PRO A 122 -16.54 -21.85 1.79
CA PRO A 122 -16.37 -20.77 2.75
C PRO A 122 -16.31 -19.44 2.00
N VAL A 123 -17.13 -18.47 2.39
CA VAL A 123 -17.20 -17.17 1.71
C VAL A 123 -17.26 -16.01 2.69
N MET A 124 -16.67 -14.89 2.28
CA MET A 124 -16.86 -13.59 2.91
C MET A 124 -17.80 -12.74 2.04
N VAL A 125 -18.93 -12.33 2.61
CA VAL A 125 -19.90 -11.42 1.99
C VAL A 125 -19.62 -10.01 2.45
N TRP A 126 -19.35 -9.11 1.51
CA TRP A 126 -19.24 -7.67 1.76
C TRP A 126 -20.61 -7.01 1.60
N LEU A 127 -20.96 -6.17 2.58
CA LEU A 127 -22.23 -5.45 2.63
C LEU A 127 -22.08 -4.03 2.06
N PRO A 128 -23.11 -3.50 1.40
CA PRO A 128 -23.06 -2.16 0.81
C PRO A 128 -23.13 -1.09 1.91
N THR A 129 -22.00 -0.43 2.17
CA THR A 129 -21.89 0.69 3.12
C THR A 129 -21.06 1.82 2.54
N HIS A 130 -21.19 3.04 3.09
CA HIS A 130 -20.33 4.16 2.76
C HIS A 130 -18.96 4.07 3.46
N GLU A 131 -18.03 4.92 3.03
CA GLU A 131 -16.73 5.09 3.69
C GLU A 131 -16.93 5.65 5.10
N PRO A 132 -16.09 5.24 6.07
CA PRO A 132 -16.03 5.92 7.36
C PRO A 132 -15.75 7.41 7.15
N ALA A 133 -16.40 8.28 7.93
CA ALA A 133 -16.16 9.72 7.84
C ALA A 133 -14.69 10.10 8.14
N ALA A 134 -14.28 11.29 7.70
CA ALA A 134 -13.01 11.90 8.10
C ALA A 134 -13.05 12.25 9.61
N LEU A 135 -12.46 11.39 10.44
CA LEU A 135 -12.61 11.40 11.89
C LEU A 135 -11.31 11.67 12.66
N ARG A 136 -10.12 11.60 12.03
CA ARG A 136 -8.83 11.69 12.73
C ARG A 136 -8.47 13.11 13.19
N GLU A 137 -8.95 14.15 12.50
CA GLU A 137 -8.63 15.56 12.78
C GLU A 137 -9.75 16.36 13.44
N LEU A 138 -10.87 15.72 13.79
CA LEU A 138 -11.94 16.42 14.50
C LEU A 138 -11.46 16.80 15.91
N ASP A 139 -10.97 18.04 16.03
CA ASP A 139 -10.61 18.69 17.28
C ASP A 139 -11.67 18.43 18.36
N LYS A 140 -11.25 18.34 19.63
CA LYS A 140 -12.14 18.13 20.79
C LYS A 140 -13.26 19.17 20.87
N SER A 141 -13.13 20.32 20.20
CA SER A 141 -14.18 21.33 20.03
C SER A 141 -15.39 20.86 19.20
N TRP A 142 -15.25 19.78 18.42
CA TRP A 142 -16.26 19.19 17.53
C TRP A 142 -16.78 17.82 17.97
N LEU A 143 -16.62 17.47 19.26
CA LEU A 143 -17.06 16.17 19.81
C LEU A 143 -18.51 15.79 19.43
N GLY A 144 -19.40 16.77 19.27
CA GLY A 144 -20.77 16.55 18.80
C GLY A 144 -20.85 16.09 17.33
N ALA A 145 -20.10 16.71 16.42
CA ALA A 145 -20.06 16.29 15.01
C ALA A 145 -19.34 14.94 14.85
N TYR A 146 -18.27 14.71 15.62
CA TYR A 146 -17.60 13.40 15.72
C TYR A 146 -18.58 12.30 16.16
N THR A 147 -19.30 12.51 17.27
CA THR A 147 -20.26 11.52 17.80
C THR A 147 -21.37 11.25 16.80
N ASN A 148 -21.83 12.28 16.07
CA ASN A 148 -22.87 12.14 15.05
C ASN A 148 -22.37 11.38 13.82
N ALA A 149 -21.17 11.68 13.31
CA ALA A 149 -20.61 11.02 12.12
C ALA A 149 -20.30 9.54 12.40
N VAL A 150 -19.67 9.24 13.55
CA VAL A 150 -19.48 7.85 14.02
C VAL A 150 -20.84 7.17 14.20
N GLY A 151 -21.80 7.82 14.85
CA GLY A 151 -23.13 7.28 15.05
C GLY A 151 -23.88 6.97 13.75
N GLN A 152 -23.77 7.85 12.75
CA GLN A 152 -24.35 7.64 11.41
C GLN A 152 -23.70 6.47 10.68
N HIS A 153 -22.37 6.38 10.70
CA HIS A 153 -21.64 5.26 10.10
C HIS A 153 -21.99 3.92 10.75
N GLU A 154 -21.99 3.87 12.09
CA GLU A 154 -22.40 2.66 12.81
C GLU A 154 -23.86 2.29 12.55
N THR A 155 -24.76 3.27 12.45
CA THR A 155 -26.17 3.04 12.10
C THR A 155 -26.32 2.49 10.69
N ALA A 156 -25.57 3.01 9.72
CA ALA A 156 -25.59 2.54 8.33
C ALA A 156 -25.11 1.09 8.23
N LYS A 157 -23.99 0.76 8.90
CA LYS A 157 -23.49 -0.63 9.00
C LYS A 157 -24.50 -1.56 9.65
N GLN A 158 -25.09 -1.14 10.76
CA GLN A 158 -26.11 -1.92 11.45
C GLN A 158 -27.33 -2.17 10.56
N THR A 159 -27.79 -1.15 9.83
CA THR A 159 -28.91 -1.26 8.89
C THR A 159 -28.61 -2.23 7.76
N ALA A 160 -27.40 -2.17 7.18
CA ALA A 160 -26.96 -3.11 6.14
C ALA A 160 -26.95 -4.55 6.65
N ARG A 161 -26.46 -4.78 7.88
CA ARG A 161 -26.46 -6.09 8.53
C ARG A 161 -27.86 -6.63 8.80
N GLU A 162 -28.75 -5.79 9.34
CA GLU A 162 -30.14 -6.19 9.62
C GLU A 162 -30.89 -6.54 8.34
N THR A 163 -30.68 -5.76 7.27
CA THR A 163 -31.25 -6.04 5.94
C THR A 163 -30.72 -7.37 5.41
N PHE A 164 -29.41 -7.59 5.47
CA PHE A 164 -28.80 -8.83 5.02
C PHE A 164 -29.25 -10.05 5.85
N ALA A 165 -29.41 -9.90 7.17
CA ALA A 165 -29.88 -10.98 8.03
C ALA A 165 -31.31 -11.43 7.70
N LEU A 166 -32.19 -10.50 7.29
CA LEU A 166 -33.54 -10.82 6.79
C LEU A 166 -33.48 -11.62 5.49
N ASP A 167 -32.61 -11.23 4.55
CA ASP A 167 -32.43 -11.96 3.30
C ASP A 167 -31.82 -13.35 3.57
N LEU A 168 -30.81 -13.45 4.43
CA LEU A 168 -30.14 -14.71 4.77
C LEU A 168 -31.09 -15.73 5.40
N ALA A 169 -32.09 -15.28 6.16
CA ALA A 169 -33.13 -16.15 6.70
C ALA A 169 -33.90 -16.92 5.62
N ILE A 170 -33.95 -16.44 4.38
CA ILE A 170 -34.56 -17.12 3.23
C ILE A 170 -33.77 -18.40 2.88
N LEU A 171 -32.45 -18.38 3.03
CA LEU A 171 -31.60 -19.55 2.78
C LEU A 171 -31.59 -20.54 3.96
N GLY A 172 -32.08 -20.14 5.14
CA GLY A 172 -31.95 -20.94 6.36
C GLY A 172 -30.50 -21.11 6.84
N SER A 173 -29.57 -20.37 6.23
CA SER A 173 -28.15 -20.35 6.57
C SER A 173 -27.91 -19.48 7.80
N VAL A 174 -26.92 -19.87 8.63
CA VAL A 174 -26.48 -19.10 9.79
C VAL A 174 -25.02 -18.70 9.59
N PRO A 175 -24.65 -17.45 9.87
CA PRO A 175 -23.28 -17.01 9.73
C PRO A 175 -22.32 -17.71 10.67
N ALA A 176 -21.14 -18.02 10.15
CA ALA A 176 -20.04 -18.50 10.95
C ALA A 176 -19.48 -17.37 11.84
N PHE A 177 -19.40 -16.15 11.29
CA PHE A 177 -18.87 -14.99 11.99
C PHE A 177 -19.42 -13.68 11.42
N TYR A 178 -19.60 -12.70 12.30
CA TYR A 178 -19.92 -11.31 11.97
C TYR A 178 -18.86 -10.41 12.58
N ASP A 179 -18.18 -9.65 11.73
CA ASP A 179 -17.31 -8.59 12.22
C ASP A 179 -18.16 -7.39 12.65
N PRO A 180 -18.05 -6.90 13.90
CA PRO A 180 -18.82 -5.75 14.38
C PRO A 180 -18.41 -4.43 13.72
N ILE A 181 -17.26 -4.36 13.04
CA ILE A 181 -16.67 -3.12 12.52
C ILE A 181 -16.59 -3.12 11.01
N VAL A 182 -16.06 -4.19 10.44
CA VAL A 182 -16.01 -4.39 9.00
C VAL A 182 -17.43 -4.71 8.51
N PRO A 183 -17.89 -4.15 7.38
CA PRO A 183 -19.18 -4.48 6.79
C PRO A 183 -19.11 -5.85 6.08
N ALA A 184 -18.64 -6.89 6.77
CA ALA A 184 -18.42 -8.21 6.22
C ALA A 184 -19.04 -9.31 7.08
N VAL A 185 -19.48 -10.40 6.44
CA VAL A 185 -20.10 -11.57 7.06
C VAL A 185 -19.46 -12.83 6.47
N TRP A 186 -19.07 -13.77 7.33
CA TRP A 186 -18.48 -15.04 6.90
C TRP A 186 -19.52 -16.16 6.96
N LEU A 187 -19.68 -16.86 5.85
CA LEU A 187 -20.68 -17.89 5.63
C LEU A 187 -20.06 -19.17 5.08
N GLN A 188 -20.79 -20.26 5.21
CA GLN A 188 -20.52 -21.53 4.54
C GLN A 188 -21.75 -21.81 3.66
N LEU A 189 -21.59 -21.74 2.34
CA LEU A 189 -22.71 -21.81 1.40
C LEU A 189 -22.48 -22.92 0.38
N THR A 190 -23.54 -23.65 0.04
CA THR A 190 -23.51 -24.48 -1.18
C THR A 190 -23.43 -23.59 -2.42
N LYS A 191 -22.92 -24.14 -3.54
CA LYS A 191 -22.91 -23.44 -4.84
C LYS A 191 -24.28 -22.89 -5.25
N SER A 192 -25.35 -23.63 -4.94
CA SER A 192 -26.73 -23.20 -5.24
C SER A 192 -27.15 -21.99 -4.40
N GLU A 193 -26.87 -22.00 -3.11
CA GLU A 193 -27.14 -20.87 -2.20
C GLU A 193 -26.30 -19.65 -2.58
N LEU A 194 -25.02 -19.86 -2.90
CA LEU A 194 -24.11 -18.81 -3.35
C LEU A 194 -24.61 -18.13 -4.63
N SER A 195 -25.09 -18.90 -5.60
CA SER A 195 -25.63 -18.36 -6.86
C SER A 195 -26.87 -17.47 -6.63
N LEU A 196 -27.71 -17.81 -5.65
CA LEU A 196 -28.86 -16.98 -5.25
C LEU A 196 -28.40 -15.71 -4.54
N LEU A 197 -27.52 -15.85 -3.54
CA LEU A 197 -27.03 -14.76 -2.71
C LEU A 197 -26.27 -13.71 -3.53
N ALA A 198 -25.46 -14.13 -4.50
CA ALA A 198 -24.68 -13.24 -5.36
C ALA A 198 -25.54 -12.23 -6.15
N HIS A 199 -26.85 -12.46 -6.29
CA HIS A 199 -27.76 -11.56 -7.00
C HIS A 199 -28.59 -10.64 -6.09
N TRP A 200 -28.39 -10.72 -4.78
CA TRP A 200 -29.11 -9.86 -3.83
C TRP A 200 -28.61 -8.42 -3.86
N LYS A 201 -29.54 -7.48 -3.59
CA LYS A 201 -29.20 -6.05 -3.49
C LYS A 201 -28.49 -5.70 -2.19
N SER A 202 -28.67 -6.51 -1.15
CA SER A 202 -27.98 -6.42 0.14
C SER A 202 -26.53 -6.91 0.09
N VAL A 203 -26.07 -7.40 -1.07
CA VAL A 203 -24.73 -7.94 -1.28
C VAL A 203 -23.97 -7.09 -2.28
N ALA A 204 -22.87 -6.50 -1.81
CA ALA A 204 -21.97 -5.69 -2.62
C ALA A 204 -20.97 -6.58 -3.37
N ALA A 205 -20.32 -7.49 -2.65
CA ALA A 205 -19.36 -8.44 -3.21
C ALA A 205 -19.34 -9.73 -2.37
N VAL A 206 -18.89 -10.83 -2.97
CA VAL A 206 -18.69 -12.11 -2.29
C VAL A 206 -17.33 -12.66 -2.70
N TYR A 207 -16.53 -13.02 -1.71
CA TYR A 207 -15.16 -13.48 -1.87
C TYR A 207 -15.02 -14.90 -1.34
N LEU A 208 -14.10 -15.67 -1.93
CA LEU A 208 -13.68 -16.93 -1.35
C LEU A 208 -12.90 -16.68 -0.06
N ASP A 209 -13.28 -17.35 1.02
CA ASP A 209 -12.53 -17.34 2.29
C ASP A 209 -11.59 -18.57 2.25
N GLY A 210 -10.43 -18.38 1.60
CA GLY A 210 -9.60 -19.47 1.08
C GLY A 210 -8.53 -20.04 2.03
N GLU A 211 -7.82 -21.06 1.55
CA GLU A 211 -6.63 -21.60 2.23
C GLU A 211 -5.48 -20.58 2.19
N HIS A 212 -4.94 -20.22 3.35
CA HIS A 212 -3.75 -19.37 3.43
C HIS A 212 -2.47 -20.21 3.57
N ILE A 213 -1.48 -19.94 2.73
CA ILE A 213 -0.22 -20.68 2.66
C ILE A 213 0.90 -19.77 3.19
N ALA A 214 1.70 -20.31 4.11
CA ALA A 214 2.95 -19.69 4.51
C ALA A 214 4.01 -19.91 3.41
N GLY A 215 4.57 -18.84 2.86
CA GLY A 215 5.68 -18.95 1.92
C GLY A 215 6.97 -19.31 2.66
N ARG A 216 7.54 -20.50 2.41
CA ARG A 216 8.81 -20.95 3.00
C ARG A 216 9.84 -21.24 1.92
N SER A 217 11.05 -20.74 2.12
CA SER A 217 12.28 -21.11 1.41
C SER A 217 13.40 -21.38 2.45
N THR A 218 14.47 -22.07 2.06
CA THR A 218 15.49 -22.58 3.01
C THR A 218 16.88 -21.95 2.78
N SER A 219 17.46 -21.26 3.78
CA SER A 219 18.89 -20.88 3.88
C SER A 219 19.27 -20.29 5.31
N TYR A 220 20.52 -19.79 5.59
CA TYR A 220 21.22 -19.49 6.90
C TYR A 220 21.90 -18.08 7.17
N PRO A 221 22.09 -17.64 8.45
CA PRO A 221 21.64 -16.41 9.20
C PRO A 221 21.77 -14.94 8.62
N SER A 222 20.93 -14.00 9.11
CA SER A 222 20.77 -12.55 8.75
C SER A 222 20.75 -11.58 9.97
N THR A 223 21.05 -10.28 9.78
CA THR A 223 21.07 -9.24 10.85
C THR A 223 20.41 -7.92 10.48
N VAL A 224 19.47 -7.43 11.31
CA VAL A 224 18.82 -6.11 11.10
C VAL A 224 19.36 -5.03 12.04
N GLU A 225 19.56 -3.81 11.50
CA GLU A 225 19.92 -2.58 12.22
C GLU A 225 18.80 -2.06 13.15
N ALA A 226 18.33 -2.88 14.09
CA ALA A 226 17.25 -2.51 15.03
C ALA A 226 17.73 -2.31 16.47
N THR A 227 18.94 -2.75 16.79
CA THR A 227 19.49 -2.66 18.16
C THR A 227 20.20 -1.32 18.39
N GLY A 228 20.06 -0.75 19.60
CA GLY A 228 20.76 0.48 19.99
C GLY A 228 20.10 1.80 19.57
N THR A 229 18.87 1.77 19.06
CA THR A 229 18.10 2.96 18.65
C THR A 229 17.57 3.79 19.83
N GLY A 230 17.50 3.19 21.02
CA GLY A 230 16.86 3.77 22.22
C GLY A 230 15.35 3.56 22.29
N TYR A 231 14.76 2.86 21.31
CA TYR A 231 13.34 2.52 21.23
C TYR A 231 13.21 1.00 21.04
N SER A 232 12.34 0.36 21.80
CA SER A 232 12.15 -1.11 21.82
C SER A 232 10.69 -1.53 21.65
N GLY A 233 9.78 -0.57 21.54
CA GLY A 233 8.34 -0.76 21.37
C GLY A 233 7.56 -0.98 22.67
N ASP A 234 8.12 -0.74 23.87
CA ASP A 234 7.51 -1.10 25.18
C ASP A 234 6.08 -0.55 25.38
N THR A 235 5.80 0.63 24.82
CA THR A 235 4.49 1.27 24.93
C THR A 235 3.50 0.83 23.86
N ILE A 236 3.96 0.08 22.85
CA ILE A 236 3.19 -0.28 21.66
C ILE A 236 2.61 -1.67 21.80
N LYS A 237 1.36 -1.81 21.34
CA LYS A 237 0.69 -3.10 21.22
C LYS A 237 0.76 -3.57 19.77
N SER A 238 1.23 -4.79 19.57
CA SER A 238 1.28 -5.41 18.25
C SER A 238 0.46 -6.68 18.17
N CYS A 239 0.04 -6.99 16.96
CA CYS A 239 -0.64 -8.22 16.62
C CYS A 239 0.07 -8.93 15.49
N VAL A 240 0.42 -10.20 15.69
CA VAL A 240 0.91 -11.07 14.63
C VAL A 240 -0.20 -12.06 14.34
N VAL A 241 -0.70 -12.05 13.10
CA VAL A 241 -1.77 -12.94 12.68
C VAL A 241 -1.17 -14.09 11.87
N GLU A 242 -1.36 -15.30 12.37
CA GLU A 242 -0.69 -16.50 11.88
C GLU A 242 -1.66 -17.69 11.87
N SER A 243 -1.29 -18.77 11.20
CA SER A 243 -2.14 -19.97 11.10
C SER A 243 -2.39 -20.63 12.45
N ASP A 244 -1.35 -20.86 13.24
CA ASP A 244 -1.42 -21.57 14.51
C ASP A 244 -0.65 -20.82 15.59
N ARG A 245 -0.62 -21.37 16.82
CA ARG A 245 0.18 -20.77 17.88
C ARG A 245 1.67 -21.09 17.66
N PRO A 246 2.59 -20.24 18.15
CA PRO A 246 4.02 -20.54 18.17
C PRO A 246 4.31 -21.89 18.84
N VAL A 247 5.20 -22.70 18.24
CA VAL A 247 5.91 -23.75 18.99
C VAL A 247 6.59 -23.11 20.20
N THR A 248 6.61 -23.81 21.34
CA THR A 248 7.20 -23.35 22.63
C THR A 248 8.42 -22.44 22.41
N PRO A 249 8.28 -21.12 22.60
CA PRO A 249 9.34 -20.17 22.29
C PRO A 249 10.40 -20.15 23.40
N ASN A 250 11.64 -19.86 23.00
CA ASN A 250 12.78 -19.79 23.91
C ASN A 250 12.97 -18.37 24.48
N ASN A 251 12.81 -17.36 23.62
CA ASN A 251 13.21 -15.97 23.83
C ASN A 251 12.10 -14.94 23.51
N LEU A 252 10.90 -15.36 23.10
CA LEU A 252 9.79 -14.44 22.77
C LEU A 252 9.30 -13.62 23.98
N GLY A 253 9.72 -13.98 25.19
CA GLY A 253 9.32 -13.32 26.43
C GLY A 253 7.83 -13.53 26.73
N SER A 254 7.20 -12.56 27.41
CA SER A 254 5.75 -12.59 27.64
C SER A 254 5.01 -12.12 26.40
N TYR A 255 4.10 -12.95 25.89
CA TYR A 255 3.21 -12.64 24.77
C TYR A 255 1.81 -13.19 25.04
N GLY A 256 0.81 -12.63 24.37
CA GLY A 256 -0.56 -13.14 24.43
C GLY A 256 -0.89 -14.09 23.28
N LEU A 257 -1.88 -14.96 23.50
CA LEU A 257 -2.43 -15.84 22.48
C LEU A 257 -3.93 -15.59 22.31
N PHE A 258 -4.40 -15.65 21.07
CA PHE A 258 -5.81 -15.71 20.75
C PHE A 258 -6.09 -16.88 19.81
N CYS A 259 -7.20 -17.59 20.05
CA CYS A 259 -7.54 -18.83 19.36
C CYS A 259 -6.41 -19.86 19.27
N PRO A 260 -5.57 -20.07 20.31
CA PRO A 260 -4.51 -21.05 20.23
C PRO A 260 -5.15 -22.44 20.16
N GLY A 261 -5.29 -23.01 18.97
CA GLY A 261 -5.63 -24.42 18.83
C GLY A 261 -4.56 -25.30 19.47
N ASP A 262 -4.74 -26.61 19.36
CA ASP A 262 -3.73 -27.55 19.84
C ASP A 262 -2.49 -27.59 18.95
N ASN A 263 -2.64 -27.27 17.67
CA ASN A 263 -1.56 -27.17 16.70
C ASN A 263 -0.52 -26.14 17.12
N GLN A 264 0.74 -26.41 16.79
CA GLN A 264 1.85 -25.50 17.00
C GLN A 264 2.60 -25.37 15.68
N ASP A 265 3.04 -24.16 15.37
CA ASP A 265 3.74 -23.87 14.13
C ASP A 265 5.05 -23.10 14.37
N GLN A 266 6.10 -23.60 13.72
CA GLN A 266 7.44 -23.02 13.77
C GLN A 266 7.51 -21.69 13.01
N HIS A 267 6.73 -21.53 11.94
CA HIS A 267 6.68 -20.29 11.19
C HIS A 267 6.06 -19.17 12.05
N SER A 268 4.95 -19.46 12.72
CA SER A 268 4.29 -18.56 13.67
C SER A 268 5.24 -18.09 14.79
N ARG A 269 6.07 -19.01 15.32
CA ARG A 269 7.12 -18.68 16.30
C ARG A 269 8.14 -17.70 15.72
N CYS A 270 8.62 -17.97 14.52
CA CYS A 270 9.64 -17.18 13.84
C CYS A 270 9.16 -15.78 13.49
N VAL A 271 7.98 -15.65 12.86
CA VAL A 271 7.38 -14.35 12.53
C VAL A 271 7.19 -13.50 13.79
N ALA A 272 6.66 -14.09 14.86
CA ALA A 272 6.51 -13.40 16.14
C ALA A 272 7.87 -12.93 16.70
N ALA A 273 8.89 -13.79 16.62
CA ALA A 273 10.21 -13.54 17.17
C ALA A 273 11.04 -12.52 16.38
N VAL A 274 10.91 -12.44 15.07
CA VAL A 274 11.55 -11.39 14.26
C VAL A 274 11.14 -10.01 14.77
N MET A 275 9.88 -9.85 15.16
CA MET A 275 9.41 -8.60 15.74
C MET A 275 9.84 -8.46 17.21
N LYS A 276 9.72 -9.52 18.05
CA LYS A 276 9.73 -9.37 19.52
C LYS A 276 10.88 -10.05 20.28
N SER A 277 11.69 -10.93 19.69
CA SER A 277 12.66 -11.75 20.44
C SER A 277 13.43 -10.93 21.49
N SER A 278 13.27 -11.30 22.76
CA SER A 278 13.76 -10.53 23.93
C SER A 278 15.19 -10.90 24.34
N ALA A 279 15.83 -11.78 23.59
CA ALA A 279 17.22 -12.14 23.74
C ALA A 279 17.88 -12.24 22.36
N ALA A 280 19.20 -12.14 22.30
CA ALA A 280 19.96 -12.17 21.06
C ALA A 280 19.74 -13.49 20.25
N PRO A 281 19.56 -13.41 18.91
CA PRO A 281 19.33 -12.17 18.15
C PRO A 281 17.99 -11.53 18.54
N PHE A 282 18.05 -10.24 18.89
CA PHE A 282 16.88 -9.50 19.35
C PHE A 282 15.94 -9.29 18.17
N GLY A 283 14.64 -9.34 18.44
CA GLY A 283 13.65 -8.89 17.48
C GLY A 283 13.78 -7.38 17.30
N VAL A 284 13.17 -6.85 16.22
CA VAL A 284 13.26 -5.43 15.92
C VAL A 284 12.70 -4.58 17.06
N SER A 285 11.58 -4.96 17.68
CA SER A 285 11.00 -4.29 18.84
C SER A 285 10.84 -5.27 20.01
N PRO A 286 11.91 -5.53 20.78
CA PRO A 286 11.94 -6.62 21.75
C PRO A 286 10.93 -6.46 22.92
N ASP A 287 10.60 -5.22 23.27
CA ASP A 287 9.70 -4.92 24.38
C ASP A 287 8.24 -4.72 23.95
N VAL A 288 7.93 -4.82 22.66
CA VAL A 288 6.56 -4.65 22.14
C VAL A 288 5.58 -5.61 22.82
N ARG A 289 4.37 -5.12 23.13
CA ARG A 289 3.31 -5.92 23.74
C ARG A 289 2.59 -6.71 22.66
N GLN A 290 3.22 -7.80 22.24
CA GLN A 290 2.73 -8.64 21.15
C GLN A 290 1.67 -9.64 21.62
N ARG A 291 0.67 -9.84 20.75
CA ARG A 291 -0.13 -11.05 20.74
C ARG A 291 0.01 -11.77 19.42
N VAL A 292 -0.06 -13.10 19.46
CA VAL A 292 -0.19 -13.94 18.29
C VAL A 292 -1.64 -14.40 18.21
N ASN A 293 -2.32 -13.98 17.15
CA ASN A 293 -3.70 -14.34 16.89
C ASN A 293 -3.72 -15.43 15.82
N SER A 294 -4.12 -16.63 16.22
CA SER A 294 -4.23 -17.76 15.31
C SER A 294 -5.56 -17.71 14.57
N TRP A 295 -5.54 -17.71 13.23
CA TRP A 295 -6.77 -17.84 12.43
C TRP A 295 -7.19 -19.30 12.23
N GLY A 296 -6.20 -20.21 12.22
CA GLY A 296 -6.42 -21.65 12.30
C GLY A 296 -6.74 -22.12 13.72
N GLY A 297 -6.58 -23.42 13.97
CA GLY A 297 -6.83 -24.02 15.28
C GLY A 297 -8.26 -23.80 15.79
N ALA A 298 -8.40 -23.15 16.95
CA ALA A 298 -9.70 -22.94 17.61
C ALA A 298 -10.58 -21.88 16.93
N CYS A 299 -10.02 -21.07 16.03
CA CYS A 299 -10.76 -20.10 15.22
C CYS A 299 -11.33 -20.72 13.92
N GLY A 300 -11.11 -22.02 13.69
CA GLY A 300 -11.77 -22.77 12.62
C GLY A 300 -11.41 -22.33 11.19
N GLY A 301 -10.29 -21.62 11.01
CA GLY A 301 -9.84 -21.12 9.71
C GLY A 301 -10.28 -19.69 9.39
N ASN A 302 -10.93 -18.97 10.31
CA ASN A 302 -11.47 -17.64 10.03
C ASN A 302 -10.44 -16.52 10.32
N ALA A 303 -9.83 -15.97 9.27
CA ALA A 303 -8.89 -14.85 9.39
C ALA A 303 -9.56 -13.56 9.89
N GLY A 304 -10.82 -13.31 9.51
CA GLY A 304 -11.62 -12.18 9.97
C GLY A 304 -11.70 -12.07 11.49
N LEU A 305 -11.94 -13.19 12.18
CA LEU A 305 -12.00 -13.26 13.64
C LEU A 305 -10.63 -12.94 14.28
N ALA A 306 -9.52 -13.33 13.65
CA ALA A 306 -8.18 -13.00 14.13
C ALA A 306 -7.87 -11.50 13.96
N PHE A 307 -8.27 -10.89 12.85
CA PHE A 307 -8.16 -9.45 12.61
C PHE A 307 -9.01 -8.63 13.58
N GLU A 308 -10.27 -9.01 13.77
CA GLU A 308 -11.16 -8.38 14.76
C GLU A 308 -10.54 -8.41 16.15
N ASN A 309 -9.92 -9.54 16.51
CA ASN A 309 -9.28 -9.64 17.80
C ASN A 309 -8.03 -8.76 17.93
N CYS A 310 -7.23 -8.59 16.86
CA CYS A 310 -6.12 -7.62 16.87
C CYS A 310 -6.64 -6.21 17.19
N ARG A 311 -7.76 -5.83 16.57
CA ARG A 311 -8.40 -4.54 16.79
C ARG A 311 -8.96 -4.41 18.21
N ASN A 312 -9.67 -5.41 18.70
CA ASN A 312 -10.26 -5.41 20.05
C ASN A 312 -9.20 -5.34 21.17
N GLN A 313 -7.96 -5.76 20.89
CA GLN A 313 -6.83 -5.58 21.80
C GLN A 313 -6.26 -4.15 21.81
N GLY A 314 -6.66 -3.35 20.82
CA GLY A 314 -6.09 -2.04 20.53
C GLY A 314 -4.65 -2.14 20.02
N ALA A 315 -4.33 -3.14 19.19
CA ALA A 315 -3.02 -3.23 18.56
C ALA A 315 -2.91 -2.17 17.44
N ASN A 316 -1.82 -1.41 17.43
CA ASN A 316 -1.54 -0.32 16.48
C ASN A 316 -0.54 -0.72 15.38
N VAL A 317 0.04 -1.91 15.50
CA VAL A 317 0.98 -2.47 14.52
C VAL A 317 0.64 -3.92 14.29
N TRP A 318 0.27 -4.28 13.06
CA TRP A 318 -0.09 -5.64 12.71
C TRP A 318 0.88 -6.21 11.70
N ASN A 319 1.09 -7.52 11.75
CA ASN A 319 1.80 -8.27 10.73
C ASN A 319 0.96 -9.46 10.26
N TRP A 320 0.83 -9.61 8.95
CA TRP A 320 0.23 -10.76 8.29
C TRP A 320 1.23 -11.39 7.32
N SER A 321 1.80 -12.52 7.73
CA SER A 321 2.83 -13.24 6.97
C SER A 321 2.28 -14.49 6.24
N HIS A 322 1.07 -14.39 5.70
CA HIS A 322 0.44 -15.40 4.84
C HIS A 322 -0.08 -14.83 3.51
N THR A 323 -0.45 -15.70 2.58
CA THR A 323 -1.17 -15.33 1.37
C THR A 323 -2.53 -14.68 1.70
N CYS A 324 -2.92 -13.68 0.91
CA CYS A 324 -4.22 -13.00 1.01
C CYS A 324 -5.15 -13.41 -0.13
N SER A 325 -6.40 -13.73 0.20
CA SER A 325 -7.51 -13.70 -0.76
C SER A 325 -7.86 -12.26 -1.13
N THR A 326 -8.68 -12.07 -2.18
CA THR A 326 -9.23 -10.74 -2.50
C THR A 326 -10.03 -10.16 -1.32
N GLY A 327 -10.70 -11.02 -0.54
CA GLY A 327 -11.44 -10.63 0.65
C GLY A 327 -10.54 -10.10 1.76
N ASP A 328 -9.43 -10.77 2.04
CA ASP A 328 -8.47 -10.35 3.08
C ASP A 328 -7.90 -8.97 2.78
N ARG A 329 -7.50 -8.72 1.51
CA ARG A 329 -6.96 -7.43 1.07
C ARG A 329 -7.92 -6.30 1.43
N ARG A 330 -9.21 -6.49 1.11
CA ARG A 330 -10.27 -5.51 1.40
C ARG A 330 -10.49 -5.30 2.90
N VAL A 331 -10.40 -6.37 3.69
CA VAL A 331 -10.52 -6.30 5.17
C VAL A 331 -9.34 -5.56 5.79
N LEU A 332 -8.12 -5.87 5.35
CA LEU A 332 -6.89 -5.21 5.82
C LEU A 332 -6.92 -3.71 5.49
N ASP A 333 -7.25 -3.36 4.24
CA ASP A 333 -7.38 -1.97 3.81
C ASP A 333 -8.45 -1.21 4.62
N TYR A 334 -9.56 -1.87 4.99
CA TYR A 334 -10.57 -1.29 5.87
C TYR A 334 -10.05 -1.03 7.28
N TYR A 335 -9.30 -1.99 7.84
CA TYR A 335 -8.83 -1.90 9.22
C TYR A 335 -7.88 -0.73 9.44
N VAL A 336 -7.04 -0.40 8.48
CA VAL A 336 -6.15 0.79 8.53
C VAL A 336 -6.95 2.10 8.72
N LYS A 337 -8.17 2.17 8.15
CA LYS A 337 -9.02 3.37 8.19
C LYS A 337 -9.92 3.47 9.42
N VAL A 338 -9.92 2.48 10.32
CA VAL A 338 -10.74 2.49 11.54
C VAL A 338 -9.91 2.34 12.79
N SER A 339 -10.32 3.01 13.87
CA SER A 339 -9.61 2.94 15.16
C SER A 339 -9.40 1.47 15.60
N PRO A 340 -8.17 1.08 15.95
CA PRO A 340 -7.04 1.93 16.36
C PRO A 340 -6.10 2.45 15.24
N TYR A 341 -6.48 2.37 13.97
CA TYR A 341 -5.71 2.82 12.80
C TYR A 341 -4.33 2.14 12.70
N PRO A 342 -4.29 0.80 12.71
CA PRO A 342 -3.04 0.08 12.70
C PRO A 342 -2.24 0.38 11.43
N LEU A 343 -0.91 0.49 11.56
CA LEU A 343 -0.05 0.18 10.43
C LEU A 343 -0.01 -1.34 10.29
N ILE A 344 -0.29 -1.83 9.09
CA ILE A 344 -0.26 -3.26 8.77
C ILE A 344 0.89 -3.52 7.80
N SER A 345 1.76 -4.49 8.11
CA SER A 345 2.72 -5.05 7.15
C SER A 345 2.24 -6.41 6.65
N VAL A 346 2.38 -6.63 5.35
CA VAL A 346 2.09 -7.89 4.68
C VAL A 346 3.28 -8.32 3.84
N LEU A 347 3.43 -9.63 3.60
CA LEU A 347 4.46 -10.13 2.69
C LEU A 347 4.11 -9.86 1.23
N ALA A 348 5.14 -9.66 0.39
CA ALA A 348 4.95 -9.62 -1.06
C ALA A 348 4.60 -11.01 -1.61
N GLY A 349 5.37 -12.02 -1.22
CA GLY A 349 5.20 -13.39 -1.66
C GLY A 349 6.54 -14.07 -1.84
N ASN A 350 6.51 -15.38 -2.05
CA ASN A 350 7.68 -16.14 -2.46
C ASN A 350 7.43 -16.70 -3.87
N SER A 351 8.47 -16.97 -4.65
CA SER A 351 8.36 -17.39 -6.06
C SER A 351 7.48 -18.61 -6.33
N ASN A 352 7.26 -19.45 -5.31
CA ASN A 352 6.33 -20.59 -5.37
C ASN A 352 4.84 -20.21 -5.20
N VAL A 353 4.57 -18.95 -4.85
CA VAL A 353 3.25 -18.37 -4.57
C VAL A 353 3.17 -16.93 -5.11
N CYS A 354 3.92 -16.56 -6.16
CA CYS A 354 3.65 -15.30 -6.85
C CYS A 354 2.45 -15.45 -7.77
N GLY A 355 1.74 -14.35 -8.01
CA GLY A 355 0.70 -14.27 -9.02
C GLY A 355 1.25 -14.41 -10.44
N ALA A 356 0.38 -14.23 -11.43
CA ALA A 356 0.83 -14.09 -12.81
C ALA A 356 1.85 -12.94 -12.93
N GLY A 357 2.84 -13.04 -13.81
CA GLY A 357 3.82 -11.96 -13.97
C GLY A 357 4.82 -11.78 -12.82
N GLY A 358 4.70 -12.54 -11.72
CA GLY A 358 5.51 -12.31 -10.52
C GLY A 358 4.82 -11.43 -9.48
N ASP A 359 3.55 -11.10 -9.68
CA ASP A 359 2.76 -10.22 -8.81
C ASP A 359 2.80 -10.65 -7.33
N PRO A 360 2.83 -9.69 -6.39
CA PRO A 360 2.58 -9.97 -5.00
C PRO A 360 1.26 -10.70 -4.81
N TRP A 361 1.22 -11.53 -3.77
CA TRP A 361 0.00 -12.26 -3.42
C TRP A 361 -0.94 -11.43 -2.53
N CYS A 362 -0.41 -10.42 -1.84
CA CYS A 362 -1.20 -9.52 -1.00
C CYS A 362 -1.06 -8.04 -1.42
N PRO A 363 -1.39 -7.66 -2.67
CA PRO A 363 -1.44 -6.27 -3.06
C PRO A 363 -2.59 -5.58 -2.32
N VAL A 364 -2.25 -4.53 -1.58
CA VAL A 364 -3.13 -3.79 -0.68
C VAL A 364 -2.80 -2.31 -0.78
N TYR A 365 -3.81 -1.45 -0.73
CA TYR A 365 -3.59 0.00 -0.86
C TYR A 365 -3.08 0.63 0.42
N ASN A 366 -3.66 0.28 1.58
CA ASN A 366 -3.48 1.04 2.82
C ASN A 366 -2.41 0.45 3.75
N ALA A 367 -1.86 -0.71 3.41
CA ALA A 367 -0.84 -1.44 4.17
C ALA A 367 0.53 -1.43 3.45
N ILE A 368 1.58 -1.94 4.10
CA ILE A 368 2.91 -2.06 3.50
C ILE A 368 3.13 -3.48 3.01
N VAL A 369 3.27 -3.67 1.70
CA VAL A 369 3.71 -4.92 1.09
C VAL A 369 5.23 -4.98 1.10
N VAL A 370 5.79 -6.03 1.71
CA VAL A 370 7.22 -6.13 2.01
C VAL A 370 7.88 -7.23 1.20
N GLY A 371 8.81 -6.83 0.34
CA GLY A 371 9.70 -7.73 -0.40
C GLY A 371 10.89 -8.20 0.42
N GLY A 372 11.74 -9.01 -0.20
CA GLY A 372 12.87 -9.65 0.48
C GLY A 372 14.23 -9.23 -0.04
N VAL A 373 15.17 -9.07 0.89
CA VAL A 373 16.60 -8.89 0.61
C VAL A 373 17.41 -9.95 1.36
N ASP A 374 18.52 -10.35 0.76
CA ASP A 374 19.61 -11.07 1.39
C ASP A 374 20.64 -10.07 1.90
N ASP A 375 20.69 -9.89 3.22
CA ASP A 375 21.63 -8.98 3.90
C ASP A 375 23.01 -9.63 4.16
N GLN A 376 23.22 -10.84 3.64
CA GLN A 376 24.44 -11.65 3.80
C GLN A 376 24.85 -11.90 5.27
N GLY A 377 23.97 -11.63 6.24
CA GLY A 377 24.29 -11.67 7.66
C GLY A 377 25.37 -10.68 8.09
N THR A 378 25.56 -9.60 7.33
CA THR A 378 26.56 -8.57 7.67
C THR A 378 25.90 -7.28 8.15
N SER A 379 26.68 -6.47 8.88
CA SER A 379 26.25 -5.11 9.25
C SER A 379 26.45 -4.11 8.10
N SER A 380 27.18 -4.50 7.06
CA SER A 380 27.31 -3.68 5.85
C SER A 380 26.06 -3.89 5.01
N ARG A 381 25.73 -2.88 4.20
CA ARG A 381 24.68 -3.00 3.18
C ARG A 381 25.22 -3.06 1.76
N SER A 382 26.55 -3.04 1.62
CA SER A 382 27.25 -2.95 0.33
C SER A 382 27.23 -4.26 -0.46
N ASP A 383 26.99 -5.38 0.24
CA ASP A 383 26.93 -6.73 -0.29
C ASP A 383 25.51 -7.31 -0.27
N ASP A 384 24.53 -6.51 0.15
CA ASP A 384 23.13 -6.88 0.12
C ASP A 384 22.68 -7.16 -1.32
N THR A 385 21.86 -8.19 -1.50
CA THR A 385 21.31 -8.54 -2.80
C THR A 385 19.82 -8.82 -2.70
N LEU A 386 19.08 -8.61 -3.78
CA LEU A 386 17.66 -8.93 -3.79
C LEU A 386 17.46 -10.43 -3.52
N TYR A 387 16.51 -10.78 -2.65
CA TYR A 387 16.09 -12.16 -2.50
C TYR A 387 15.43 -12.63 -3.80
N GLY A 388 16.09 -13.52 -4.54
CA GLY A 388 15.60 -14.00 -5.84
C GLY A 388 14.27 -14.79 -5.78
N GLY A 389 13.71 -15.03 -4.59
CA GLY A 389 12.38 -15.58 -4.43
C GLY A 389 11.31 -14.54 -4.09
N THR A 390 11.60 -13.24 -4.00
CA THR A 390 10.57 -12.22 -3.72
C THR A 390 9.59 -12.10 -4.90
N CYS A 391 8.32 -11.82 -4.60
CA CYS A 391 7.37 -11.38 -5.63
C CYS A 391 7.48 -9.86 -5.79
N TYR A 392 7.39 -9.40 -7.03
CA TYR A 392 7.67 -8.01 -7.40
C TYR A 392 6.88 -7.52 -8.63
N GLY A 393 5.99 -8.34 -9.20
CA GLY A 393 5.23 -7.90 -10.38
C GLY A 393 4.19 -6.84 -10.05
N ASN A 394 3.79 -6.07 -11.06
CA ASN A 394 2.77 -5.03 -10.95
C ASN A 394 1.39 -5.57 -11.38
N PRO A 395 0.44 -5.83 -10.44
CA PRO A 395 -0.80 -6.55 -10.74
C PRO A 395 -1.70 -5.85 -11.77
N SER A 396 -1.58 -4.54 -11.90
CA SER A 396 -2.26 -3.75 -12.91
C SER A 396 -1.57 -2.42 -13.12
N GLY A 397 -1.32 -2.05 -14.39
CA GLY A 397 -0.82 -0.73 -14.74
C GLY A 397 0.53 -0.43 -14.10
N ASP A 398 0.60 0.69 -13.39
CA ASP A 398 1.78 1.13 -12.63
C ASP A 398 1.64 0.89 -11.12
N TRP A 399 0.81 -0.08 -10.72
CA TRP A 399 0.62 -0.43 -9.32
C TRP A 399 1.83 -1.19 -8.77
N GLU A 400 2.80 -0.41 -8.30
CA GLU A 400 4.17 -0.80 -7.98
C GLU A 400 4.28 -1.57 -6.67
N PHE A 401 4.93 -2.74 -6.73
CA PHE A 401 5.20 -3.55 -5.55
C PHE A 401 6.52 -4.35 -5.67
N PRO A 402 7.19 -4.64 -4.54
CA PRO A 402 6.81 -4.34 -3.16
C PRO A 402 6.89 -2.85 -2.84
N HIS A 403 6.22 -2.38 -1.78
CA HIS A 403 6.38 -0.99 -1.36
C HIS A 403 7.80 -0.70 -0.86
N MET A 404 8.44 -1.70 -0.23
CA MET A 404 9.82 -1.67 0.25
C MET A 404 10.28 -3.10 0.59
N CYS A 405 11.57 -3.27 0.83
CA CYS A 405 12.14 -4.55 1.25
C CYS A 405 12.64 -4.55 2.70
N ALA A 406 12.76 -5.75 3.25
CA ALA A 406 13.45 -6.02 4.50
C ALA A 406 14.21 -7.36 4.41
N PRO A 407 15.11 -7.67 5.35
CA PRO A 407 15.82 -8.93 5.35
C PRO A 407 14.85 -10.11 5.37
N ALA A 408 15.01 -11.00 4.40
CA ALA A 408 14.13 -12.15 4.16
C ALA A 408 14.91 -13.45 4.11
N VAL A 409 16.16 -13.39 3.70
CA VAL A 409 17.03 -14.55 3.58
C VAL A 409 17.56 -14.81 4.97
N ASP A 410 17.48 -16.07 5.37
CA ASP A 410 18.41 -16.55 6.38
C ASP A 410 18.10 -16.03 7.78
N ILE A 411 16.84 -15.90 8.14
CA ILE A 411 16.50 -15.21 9.38
C ILE A 411 16.78 -16.08 10.60
N ASP A 412 17.54 -15.57 11.56
CA ASP A 412 17.69 -16.17 12.89
C ASP A 412 16.86 -15.37 13.91
N ALA A 413 15.91 -16.03 14.57
CA ALA A 413 15.08 -15.42 15.61
C ALA A 413 14.74 -16.45 16.68
N ASP A 414 14.51 -16.01 17.92
CA ASP A 414 14.17 -16.91 19.04
C ASP A 414 15.19 -18.02 19.35
N GLY A 415 16.46 -17.79 18.98
CA GLY A 415 17.53 -18.78 19.12
C GLY A 415 17.43 -19.98 18.17
N VAL A 416 16.68 -19.84 17.08
CA VAL A 416 16.55 -20.83 16.00
C VAL A 416 16.71 -20.16 14.65
N ASN A 417 17.14 -20.94 13.66
CA ASN A 417 17.09 -20.52 12.27
C ASN A 417 15.65 -20.66 11.77
N CYS A 418 15.07 -19.56 11.34
CA CYS A 418 13.72 -19.43 10.83
C CYS A 418 13.60 -19.70 9.34
N GLY A 419 14.73 -19.65 8.62
CA GLY A 419 14.82 -19.86 7.19
C GLY A 419 14.56 -18.58 6.40
N THR A 420 14.06 -18.76 5.18
CA THR A 420 13.99 -17.68 4.19
C THR A 420 12.57 -17.45 3.71
N GLY A 421 12.22 -16.17 3.55
CA GLY A 421 11.03 -15.75 2.85
C GLY A 421 10.55 -14.37 3.28
N THR A 422 9.75 -13.76 2.41
CA THR A 422 9.12 -12.45 2.68
C THR A 422 8.19 -12.47 3.90
N SER A 423 7.73 -13.65 4.32
CA SER A 423 7.06 -13.88 5.61
C SER A 423 7.90 -13.45 6.82
N PHE A 424 9.24 -13.45 6.71
CA PHE A 424 10.14 -12.95 7.75
C PHE A 424 10.59 -11.50 7.49
N ALA A 425 10.50 -11.00 6.26
CA ALA A 425 10.72 -9.58 5.96
C ALA A 425 9.62 -8.68 6.54
N ALA A 426 8.36 -9.03 6.31
CA ALA A 426 7.20 -8.26 6.79
C ALA A 426 7.27 -7.91 8.31
N PRO A 427 7.56 -8.84 9.23
CA PRO A 427 7.61 -8.52 10.67
C PRO A 427 8.78 -7.60 11.06
N HIS A 428 9.81 -7.44 10.24
CA HIS A 428 10.83 -6.41 10.47
C HIS A 428 10.24 -5.00 10.32
N VAL A 429 9.41 -4.79 9.29
CA VAL A 429 8.74 -3.50 9.03
C VAL A 429 7.72 -3.20 10.13
N ALA A 430 6.91 -4.19 10.54
CA ALA A 430 6.05 -4.04 11.72
C ALA A 430 6.88 -3.66 12.96
N GLY A 431 7.99 -4.36 13.21
CA GLY A 431 8.88 -4.01 14.32
C GLY A 431 9.41 -2.58 14.25
N ALA A 432 9.79 -2.10 13.08
CA ALA A 432 10.28 -0.74 12.88
C ALA A 432 9.16 0.30 13.13
N ALA A 433 7.94 -0.01 12.70
CA ALA A 433 6.77 0.81 12.97
C ALA A 433 6.48 0.92 14.48
N ALA A 434 6.66 -0.16 15.24
CA ALA A 434 6.51 -0.10 16.70
C ALA A 434 7.56 0.82 17.36
N GLN A 435 8.82 0.78 16.93
CA GLN A 435 9.82 1.75 17.42
C GLN A 435 9.46 3.19 16.99
N LEU A 436 8.99 3.38 15.76
CA LEU A 436 8.58 4.68 15.22
C LEU A 436 7.42 5.28 16.01
N GLN A 437 6.43 4.45 16.32
CA GLN A 437 5.28 4.79 17.15
C GLN A 437 5.69 5.11 18.60
N GLU A 438 6.68 4.41 19.17
CA GLU A 438 7.20 4.74 20.50
C GLU A 438 7.92 6.10 20.51
N ARG A 439 8.70 6.38 19.46
CA ARG A 439 9.39 7.66 19.28
C ARG A 439 8.44 8.83 19.07
N ASN A 440 7.37 8.61 18.31
CA ASN A 440 6.37 9.62 17.99
C ASN A 440 4.97 9.05 18.14
N SER A 441 4.41 9.21 19.34
CA SER A 441 3.08 8.68 19.68
C SER A 441 1.94 9.28 18.86
N SER A 442 2.16 10.43 18.21
CA SER A 442 1.16 11.02 17.32
C SER A 442 0.92 10.13 16.10
N LEU A 443 1.94 9.41 15.62
CA LEU A 443 1.85 8.57 14.42
C LEU A 443 0.91 7.37 14.58
N TRP A 444 0.47 7.02 15.80
CA TRP A 444 -0.42 5.87 16.04
C TRP A 444 -1.75 5.94 15.29
N MET A 445 -2.17 7.13 14.87
CA MET A 445 -3.41 7.36 14.13
C MET A 445 -3.17 7.63 12.63
N TRP A 446 -1.91 7.63 12.19
CA TRP A 446 -1.48 8.09 10.87
C TRP A 446 -0.63 7.02 10.17
N PRO A 447 -1.24 5.88 9.80
CA PRO A 447 -0.56 4.79 9.09
C PRO A 447 0.06 5.24 7.76
N GLU A 448 -0.58 6.10 6.99
CA GLU A 448 -0.04 6.71 5.77
C GLU A 448 1.22 7.57 6.04
N ALA A 449 1.29 8.31 7.15
CA ALA A 449 2.51 8.98 7.59
C ALA A 449 3.62 7.99 7.96
N GLN A 450 3.27 6.90 8.65
CA GLN A 450 4.23 5.84 8.94
C GLN A 450 4.74 5.17 7.65
N ARG A 451 3.86 4.91 6.67
CA ARG A 451 4.21 4.38 5.34
C ARG A 451 5.22 5.28 4.66
N SER A 452 4.92 6.57 4.53
CA SER A 452 5.81 7.52 3.85
C SER A 452 7.17 7.62 4.57
N ILE A 453 7.19 7.64 5.91
CA ILE A 453 8.43 7.70 6.71
C ILE A 453 9.27 6.43 6.54
N LEU A 454 8.65 5.25 6.53
CA LEU A 454 9.34 3.97 6.36
C LEU A 454 9.95 3.85 4.97
N MET A 455 9.18 4.19 3.93
CA MET A 455 9.64 4.18 2.53
C MET A 455 10.72 5.25 2.26
N THR A 456 10.56 6.46 2.80
CA THR A 456 11.60 7.49 2.71
C THR A 456 12.88 7.03 3.42
N GLY A 457 12.75 6.34 4.55
CA GLY A 457 13.88 5.81 5.31
C GLY A 457 14.59 4.60 4.66
N ALA A 458 13.97 3.94 3.67
CA ALA A 458 14.47 2.72 3.02
C ALA A 458 15.63 3.00 2.05
N TYR A 459 16.69 3.66 2.52
CA TYR A 459 17.65 4.36 1.66
C TYR A 459 18.59 3.47 0.84
N THR A 460 18.58 2.15 0.97
CA THR A 460 19.47 1.29 0.16
C THR A 460 18.65 0.73 -0.99
N ASN A 461 18.90 1.23 -2.20
CA ASN A 461 18.37 0.60 -3.40
C ASN A 461 19.34 -0.52 -3.82
N ILE A 462 18.79 -1.74 -3.92
CA ILE A 462 19.46 -3.02 -4.06
C ILE A 462 19.51 -3.47 -5.53
N ASP A 463 18.52 -3.11 -6.34
CA ASP A 463 18.42 -3.50 -7.75
C ASP A 463 18.85 -2.39 -8.74
N GLY A 464 19.00 -1.16 -8.27
CA GLY A 464 19.36 -0.03 -9.12
C GLY A 464 19.52 1.29 -8.36
N PRO A 465 19.64 2.43 -9.06
CA PRO A 465 19.72 3.73 -8.42
C PRO A 465 18.42 4.54 -8.42
N VAL A 466 17.33 4.08 -9.03
CA VAL A 466 16.13 4.91 -9.19
C VAL A 466 14.92 4.02 -9.07
N LEU A 467 14.11 4.22 -8.02
CA LEU A 467 12.75 3.75 -8.09
C LEU A 467 11.99 4.64 -9.07
N ASP A 468 11.54 4.07 -10.18
CA ASP A 468 10.78 4.71 -11.23
C ASP A 468 9.33 4.20 -11.20
N VAL A 469 8.50 4.78 -10.32
CA VAL A 469 7.05 4.50 -10.28
C VAL A 469 6.30 4.87 -11.56
N SER A 470 6.99 5.45 -12.56
CA SER A 470 6.44 5.58 -13.91
C SER A 470 6.67 4.28 -14.69
N ASP A 471 6.23 3.15 -14.14
CA ASP A 471 6.41 1.85 -14.79
C ASP A 471 5.74 1.83 -16.18
N CYS A 472 6.46 1.27 -17.14
CA CYS A 472 6.19 1.30 -18.56
C CYS A 472 5.68 -0.06 -19.05
N TRP A 473 4.65 -0.59 -18.40
CA TRP A 473 4.00 -1.80 -18.90
C TRP A 473 3.13 -1.49 -20.15
N PRO A 474 3.20 -2.22 -21.29
CA PRO A 474 4.15 -3.27 -21.69
C PRO A 474 5.03 -2.93 -22.92
N TYR A 475 5.39 -1.66 -23.19
CA TYR A 475 6.04 -1.28 -24.47
C TYR A 475 7.33 -0.47 -24.40
N SER A 476 7.86 -0.14 -23.21
CA SER A 476 9.21 0.42 -23.14
C SER A 476 10.26 -0.69 -22.98
N THR A 477 11.30 -0.64 -23.80
CA THR A 477 12.46 -1.56 -23.68
C THR A 477 13.53 -1.04 -22.71
N SER A 478 13.26 0.07 -22.00
CA SER A 478 14.22 0.75 -21.13
C SER A 478 13.77 0.97 -19.69
N CYS A 479 12.56 0.57 -19.31
CA CYS A 479 12.08 0.68 -17.92
C CYS A 479 12.40 -0.62 -17.17
N VAL A 480 12.88 -0.50 -15.93
CA VAL A 480 13.28 -1.59 -15.04
C VAL A 480 12.24 -1.59 -13.91
N ASP A 481 11.53 -2.70 -13.77
CA ASP A 481 10.62 -2.99 -12.65
C ASP A 481 11.41 -2.96 -11.33
N ASP A 482 10.96 -2.21 -10.33
CA ASP A 482 11.67 -2.02 -9.07
C ASP A 482 11.36 -3.14 -8.10
N THR A 483 12.10 -4.22 -8.29
CA THR A 483 12.01 -5.43 -7.49
C THR A 483 12.23 -5.22 -6.00
N ASP A 484 12.87 -4.12 -5.59
CA ASP A 484 13.11 -3.75 -4.20
C ASP A 484 12.18 -2.65 -3.63
N GLY A 485 11.31 -2.08 -4.46
CA GLY A 485 10.43 -0.97 -4.09
C GLY A 485 11.21 0.26 -3.62
N ALA A 486 10.78 0.91 -2.54
CA ALA A 486 11.49 2.07 -2.01
C ALA A 486 12.93 1.76 -1.52
N GLY A 487 13.32 0.48 -1.48
CA GLY A 487 14.61 -0.02 -1.02
C GLY A 487 14.53 -0.81 0.30
N LEU A 488 15.70 -1.13 0.85
CA LEU A 488 15.84 -1.86 2.11
C LEU A 488 15.57 -0.99 3.34
N LEU A 489 14.67 -1.46 4.21
CA LEU A 489 14.33 -0.89 5.52
C LEU A 489 15.56 -0.38 6.29
N SER A 490 15.51 0.86 6.78
CA SER A 490 16.43 1.35 7.82
C SER A 490 15.67 1.96 8.98
N VAL A 491 15.64 1.22 10.10
CA VAL A 491 14.98 1.66 11.34
C VAL A 491 15.55 3.01 11.81
N GLN A 492 16.87 3.17 11.78
CA GLN A 492 17.51 4.41 12.24
C GLN A 492 17.13 5.63 11.40
N LYS A 493 17.01 5.50 10.07
CA LYS A 493 16.58 6.61 9.21
C LYS A 493 15.10 6.92 9.39
N SER A 494 14.24 5.90 9.42
CA SER A 494 12.81 6.08 9.68
C SER A 494 12.58 6.76 11.04
N LEU A 495 13.29 6.36 12.09
CA LEU A 495 13.26 7.04 13.38
C LEU A 495 13.78 8.47 13.32
N THR A 496 14.82 8.74 12.53
CA THR A 496 15.32 10.10 12.35
C THR A 496 14.24 10.97 11.74
N ILE A 497 13.63 10.55 10.62
CA ILE A 497 12.57 11.30 9.92
C ILE A 497 11.37 11.50 10.83
N GLY A 498 10.88 10.41 11.47
CA GLY A 498 9.70 10.41 12.31
C GLY A 498 9.86 11.07 13.69
N ASN A 499 11.02 11.65 13.98
CA ASN A 499 11.21 12.43 15.20
C ASN A 499 10.18 13.57 15.28
N PRO A 500 9.42 13.73 16.38
CA PRO A 500 8.44 14.81 16.52
C PRO A 500 9.02 16.21 16.24
N SER A 501 10.32 16.44 16.46
CA SER A 501 10.96 17.73 16.16
C SER A 501 11.12 18.04 14.66
N TYR A 502 10.92 17.05 13.79
CA TYR A 502 10.94 17.19 12.33
C TYR A 502 9.54 17.07 11.71
N LYS A 503 8.48 16.96 12.54
CA LYS A 503 7.15 17.27 12.04
C LYS A 503 7.12 18.76 11.69
N VAL A 504 6.76 19.08 10.46
CA VAL A 504 6.53 20.44 10.01
C VAL A 504 5.15 20.53 9.35
N ASP A 505 4.73 21.75 9.02
CA ASP A 505 3.54 22.01 8.21
C ASP A 505 3.98 22.80 6.95
N GLY A 506 3.08 23.01 5.99
CA GLY A 506 3.33 23.84 4.82
C GLY A 506 3.93 25.23 5.12
N GLY A 507 4.89 25.66 4.30
CA GLY A 507 5.59 26.93 4.49
C GLY A 507 6.70 26.87 5.55
N ASN A 508 7.16 25.67 5.89
CA ASN A 508 8.23 25.45 6.85
C ASN A 508 9.53 26.20 6.48
N THR A 509 10.37 26.43 7.49
CA THR A 509 11.77 26.81 7.24
C THR A 509 12.48 25.64 6.54
N PRO A 510 13.23 25.89 5.45
CA PRO A 510 13.88 24.82 4.68
C PRO A 510 14.70 23.87 5.55
N SER A 511 14.45 22.57 5.44
CA SER A 511 15.08 21.54 6.28
C SER A 511 15.62 20.36 5.46
N ALA A 512 16.65 19.69 6.00
CA ALA A 512 17.26 18.52 5.38
C ALA A 512 16.46 17.21 5.63
N VAL A 513 15.47 17.29 6.50
CA VAL A 513 14.59 16.18 6.85
C VAL A 513 13.27 16.79 7.33
N GLY A 514 12.17 16.13 7.02
CA GLY A 514 10.86 16.54 7.49
C GLY A 514 9.81 15.50 7.20
N HIS A 515 8.71 15.60 7.92
CA HIS A 515 7.48 14.90 7.61
C HIS A 515 6.28 15.75 7.97
N ASP A 516 5.17 15.48 7.31
CA ASP A 516 3.86 16.00 7.64
C ASP A 516 2.78 14.94 7.34
N TYR A 517 1.59 15.15 7.88
CA TYR A 517 0.43 14.30 7.69
C TYR A 517 -0.83 15.06 8.06
N GLY A 518 -1.94 14.69 7.41
CA GLY A 518 -3.23 15.28 7.71
C GLY A 518 -4.35 14.77 6.82
N THR A 519 -5.41 15.56 6.68
CA THR A 519 -6.52 15.29 5.76
C THR A 519 -6.46 16.24 4.56
N LEU A 520 -6.50 15.70 3.34
CA LEU A 520 -6.77 16.47 2.15
C LEU A 520 -8.27 16.38 1.82
N LEU A 521 -8.86 17.52 1.44
CA LEU A 521 -10.26 17.60 1.02
C LEU A 521 -10.31 17.85 -0.49
N ASP A 522 -11.34 17.34 -1.16
CA ASP A 522 -11.62 17.57 -2.59
C ASP A 522 -11.88 19.04 -2.97
N THR A 523 -11.95 19.92 -1.97
CA THR A 523 -12.06 21.37 -2.13
C THR A 523 -10.72 22.08 -1.92
N SER A 524 -9.71 21.41 -1.37
CA SER A 524 -8.38 21.95 -1.10
C SER A 524 -7.34 20.82 -1.02
N PRO A 525 -6.76 20.41 -2.15
CA PRO A 525 -6.98 20.92 -3.51
C PRO A 525 -8.19 20.30 -4.23
N SER A 526 -8.88 21.09 -5.04
CA SER A 526 -9.79 20.55 -6.06
C SER A 526 -9.04 19.89 -7.21
N SER A 527 -9.67 18.91 -7.88
CA SER A 527 -9.10 18.23 -9.06
C SER A 527 -8.48 19.24 -10.03
N GLY A 528 -7.28 18.94 -10.49
CA GLY A 528 -6.51 19.80 -11.38
C GLY A 528 -5.72 20.93 -10.69
N ASN A 529 -5.64 20.95 -9.35
CA ASN A 529 -4.99 22.04 -8.60
C ASN A 529 -3.94 21.53 -7.61
N PHE A 530 -3.00 22.40 -7.27
CA PHE A 530 -2.04 22.17 -6.18
C PHE A 530 -2.70 22.39 -4.83
N TYR A 531 -2.31 21.56 -3.87
CA TYR A 531 -2.56 21.83 -2.46
C TYR A 531 -1.87 23.14 -2.06
N SER A 532 -2.48 23.88 -1.15
CA SER A 532 -1.99 25.20 -0.75
C SER A 532 -0.68 25.14 0.03
N GLU A 533 -0.41 24.02 0.68
CA GLU A 533 0.81 23.81 1.44
C GLU A 533 1.98 23.44 0.53
N VAL A 534 3.13 24.08 0.80
CA VAL A 534 4.37 23.86 0.07
C VAL A 534 5.47 23.56 1.08
N TYR A 535 6.09 22.40 0.95
CA TYR A 535 7.17 21.98 1.85
C TYR A 535 8.52 22.38 1.30
N GLN A 536 9.39 22.87 2.16
CA GLN A 536 10.70 23.39 1.80
C GLN A 536 11.79 22.43 2.27
N ALA A 537 12.54 21.87 1.32
CA ALA A 537 13.66 20.97 1.57
C ALA A 537 14.99 21.64 1.20
N LYS A 538 16.00 21.52 2.05
CA LYS A 538 17.32 22.08 1.81
C LYS A 538 18.42 21.32 2.53
N THR A 539 19.56 21.16 1.86
CA THR A 539 20.81 20.70 2.47
C THR A 539 21.96 21.68 2.24
N THR A 540 22.91 21.69 3.16
CA THR A 540 24.18 22.45 3.02
C THR A 540 25.34 21.57 2.56
N PHE A 541 25.12 20.27 2.41
CA PHE A 541 26.12 19.30 1.97
C PHE A 541 25.99 19.01 0.47
N SER A 542 27.10 18.76 -0.19
CA SER A 542 27.16 18.35 -1.60
C SER A 542 27.10 16.83 -1.75
N GLY A 543 26.66 16.34 -2.91
CA GLY A 543 26.67 14.91 -3.24
C GLY A 543 25.60 14.12 -2.49
N LEU A 544 24.51 14.78 -2.10
CA LEU A 544 23.34 14.11 -1.53
C LEU A 544 22.26 13.96 -2.60
N ARG A 545 21.38 12.99 -2.40
CA ARG A 545 20.11 12.84 -3.12
C ARG A 545 18.98 13.28 -2.22
N LEU A 546 17.98 13.95 -2.79
CA LEU A 546 16.71 14.23 -2.11
C LEU A 546 15.73 13.11 -2.46
N ARG A 547 15.21 12.44 -1.43
CA ARG A 547 14.09 11.50 -1.55
C ARG A 547 12.84 12.13 -0.96
N VAL A 548 11.71 11.96 -1.64
CA VAL A 548 10.40 12.40 -1.17
C VAL A 548 9.39 11.27 -1.39
N VAL A 549 8.58 10.98 -0.36
CA VAL A 549 7.47 10.03 -0.47
C VAL A 549 6.19 10.69 0.05
N LEU A 550 5.12 10.58 -0.74
CA LEU A 550 3.74 10.87 -0.35
C LEU A 550 3.00 9.53 -0.30
N ALA A 551 2.19 9.28 0.71
CA ALA A 551 1.29 8.14 0.77
C ALA A 551 -0.09 8.61 1.21
N TRP A 552 -1.13 7.97 0.68
CA TRP A 552 -2.53 8.25 1.02
C TRP A 552 -3.36 6.97 1.04
N ASP A 553 -4.66 7.11 1.34
CA ASP A 553 -5.57 5.98 1.49
C ASP A 553 -6.35 5.67 0.20
N GLY A 554 -6.71 4.41 0.06
CA GLY A 554 -7.77 3.90 -0.82
C GLY A 554 -9.10 3.71 -0.08
N THR A 555 -10.18 3.78 -0.85
CA THR A 555 -11.56 3.46 -0.48
C THR A 555 -11.82 1.97 -0.71
N VAL A 556 -12.42 1.33 0.28
CA VAL A 556 -12.78 -0.11 0.26
C VAL A 556 -14.27 -0.35 0.38
N THR A 557 -15.06 0.69 0.55
CA THR A 557 -16.51 0.64 0.62
C THR A 557 -17.14 1.14 -0.67
N CYS A 558 -18.47 1.29 -0.69
CA CYS A 558 -19.17 1.77 -1.87
C CYS A 558 -19.14 3.29 -1.93
N THR A 559 -18.84 3.86 -3.10
CA THR A 559 -19.11 5.27 -3.36
C THR A 559 -20.63 5.55 -3.27
N ASP A 560 -21.46 4.64 -3.79
CA ASP A 560 -22.92 4.65 -3.65
C ASP A 560 -23.47 3.27 -3.22
N PRO A 561 -23.82 3.07 -1.95
CA PRO A 561 -24.39 1.82 -1.44
C PRO A 561 -25.73 1.41 -2.08
N THR A 562 -26.41 2.33 -2.77
CA THR A 562 -27.63 2.01 -3.51
C THR A 562 -27.36 1.46 -4.92
N ASP A 563 -26.13 1.65 -5.41
CA ASP A 563 -25.63 1.10 -6.67
C ASP A 563 -24.46 0.14 -6.39
N PRO A 564 -24.74 -1.17 -6.25
CA PRO A 564 -23.71 -2.16 -5.96
C PRO A 564 -22.58 -2.24 -7.01
N SER A 565 -22.75 -1.66 -8.21
CA SER A 565 -21.67 -1.57 -9.20
C SER A 565 -20.50 -0.68 -8.72
N THR A 566 -20.75 0.18 -7.74
CA THR A 566 -19.74 1.03 -7.10
C THR A 566 -19.00 0.35 -5.94
N CYS A 567 -19.29 -0.93 -5.68
CA CYS A 567 -18.79 -1.64 -4.50
C CYS A 567 -17.85 -2.81 -4.83
N ALA A 568 -17.54 -3.05 -6.10
CA ALA A 568 -16.97 -4.32 -6.57
C ALA A 568 -15.50 -4.51 -6.17
N ALA A 569 -14.69 -3.45 -6.13
CA ALA A 569 -13.28 -3.50 -5.78
C ALA A 569 -12.86 -2.23 -5.02
N PRO A 570 -11.80 -2.31 -4.19
CA PRO A 570 -11.14 -1.13 -3.66
C PRO A 570 -10.65 -0.19 -4.79
N THR A 571 -10.64 1.11 -4.51
CA THR A 571 -10.16 2.16 -5.44
C THR A 571 -9.39 3.21 -4.64
N LEU A 572 -8.46 3.93 -5.24
CA LEU A 572 -7.82 5.06 -4.58
C LEU A 572 -8.83 6.16 -4.21
N ASP A 573 -8.66 6.82 -3.06
CA ASP A 573 -9.50 7.96 -2.65
C ASP A 573 -9.30 9.15 -3.62
N ALA A 574 -8.07 9.30 -4.09
CA ALA A 574 -7.61 10.34 -5.02
C ALA A 574 -6.45 9.82 -5.88
N ASP A 575 -6.22 10.48 -7.00
CA ASP A 575 -4.98 10.41 -7.80
C ASP A 575 -4.18 11.66 -7.41
N LEU A 576 -3.12 11.49 -6.63
CA LEU A 576 -2.28 12.56 -6.10
C LEU A 576 -0.87 12.43 -6.67
N ASP A 577 -0.33 13.53 -7.17
CA ASP A 577 1.03 13.60 -7.71
C ASP A 577 1.96 14.39 -6.78
N ILE A 578 3.28 14.15 -6.88
CA ILE A 578 4.31 15.02 -6.28
C ILE A 578 5.05 15.80 -7.37
N TYR A 579 5.27 17.09 -7.12
CA TYR A 579 6.15 17.95 -7.92
C TYR A 579 7.20 18.64 -7.05
N VAL A 580 8.44 18.68 -7.52
CA VAL A 580 9.55 19.35 -6.84
C VAL A 580 10.15 20.43 -7.72
N TYR A 581 10.14 21.66 -7.23
CA TYR A 581 10.71 22.84 -7.91
C TYR A 581 11.98 23.32 -7.21
N ASP A 582 12.92 23.91 -7.94
CA ASP A 582 14.06 24.63 -7.35
C ASP A 582 13.68 26.06 -6.93
N SER A 583 14.64 26.82 -6.38
CA SER A 583 14.46 28.22 -5.99
C SER A 583 14.22 29.18 -7.16
N SER A 584 14.49 28.75 -8.40
CA SER A 584 14.16 29.47 -9.63
C SER A 584 12.78 29.10 -10.17
N ASN A 585 12.01 28.30 -9.42
CA ASN A 585 10.70 27.76 -9.76
C ASN A 585 10.72 26.93 -11.06
N GLN A 586 11.85 26.29 -11.36
CA GLN A 586 11.95 25.28 -12.40
C GLN A 586 11.56 23.92 -11.83
N LEU A 587 10.78 23.14 -12.57
CA LEU A 587 10.45 21.76 -12.20
C LEU A 587 11.71 20.90 -12.31
N ILE A 588 12.08 20.23 -11.23
CA ILE A 588 13.28 19.38 -11.12
C ILE A 588 12.92 17.91 -11.23
N ALA A 589 11.85 17.49 -10.56
CA ALA A 589 11.36 16.12 -10.54
C ALA A 589 9.85 16.09 -10.28
N SER A 590 9.20 15.03 -10.74
CA SER A 590 7.80 14.74 -10.46
C SER A 590 7.57 13.24 -10.41
N SER A 591 6.55 12.83 -9.68
CA SER A 591 6.06 11.45 -9.56
C SER A 591 4.56 11.48 -9.84
N LEU A 592 4.11 10.67 -10.80
CA LEU A 592 2.85 10.84 -11.52
C LEU A 592 2.04 9.54 -11.66
N SER A 593 2.20 8.61 -10.73
CA SER A 593 1.54 7.33 -10.80
C SER A 593 0.01 7.48 -10.81
N ILE A 594 -0.71 6.51 -11.37
CA ILE A 594 -2.18 6.51 -11.41
C ILE A 594 -2.75 5.46 -10.48
N ASP A 595 -2.15 4.27 -10.43
CA ASP A 595 -2.71 3.14 -9.71
C ASP A 595 -2.06 2.96 -8.31
N ASN A 596 -0.98 3.68 -7.98
CA ASN A 596 -0.38 3.67 -6.64
C ASN A 596 -1.11 4.54 -5.61
N SER A 597 -1.11 4.10 -4.35
CA SER A 597 -1.53 4.90 -3.18
C SER A 597 -0.37 5.68 -2.55
N PHE A 598 0.69 5.87 -3.33
CA PHE A 598 1.89 6.59 -2.95
C PHE A 598 2.55 7.16 -4.19
N GLU A 599 3.36 8.19 -3.97
CA GLU A 599 4.27 8.73 -4.96
C GLU A 599 5.67 8.74 -4.36
N PHE A 600 6.66 8.43 -5.20
CA PHE A 600 8.05 8.38 -4.81
C PHE A 600 8.90 9.06 -5.86
N LEU A 601 9.82 9.92 -5.43
CA LEU A 601 10.86 10.42 -6.30
C LEU A 601 12.19 10.55 -5.57
N GLU A 602 13.26 10.42 -6.34
CA GLU A 602 14.61 10.60 -5.86
C GLU A 602 15.52 11.19 -6.94
N PHE A 603 16.27 12.24 -6.60
CA PHE A 603 17.19 12.89 -7.54
C PHE A 603 18.42 13.48 -6.84
N ASP A 604 19.49 13.72 -7.60
CA ASP A 604 20.71 14.36 -7.10
C ASP A 604 20.44 15.82 -6.70
N ALA A 605 20.68 16.14 -5.43
CA ALA A 605 20.46 17.46 -4.88
C ALA A 605 21.66 18.38 -5.07
N THR A 606 21.37 19.62 -5.47
CA THR A 606 22.33 20.71 -5.53
C THR A 606 22.56 21.27 -4.12
N GLN A 607 23.84 21.42 -3.76
CA GLN A 607 24.23 21.99 -2.47
C GLN A 607 23.68 23.42 -2.30
N ASN A 608 23.09 23.71 -1.13
CA ASN A 608 22.48 25.00 -0.77
C ASN A 608 21.25 25.41 -1.61
N GLU A 609 20.77 24.54 -2.49
CA GLU A 609 19.51 24.74 -3.19
C GLU A 609 18.33 24.56 -2.22
N THR A 610 17.26 25.33 -2.44
CA THR A 610 16.01 25.18 -1.70
C THR A 610 14.96 24.61 -2.64
N TYR A 611 14.47 23.42 -2.33
CA TYR A 611 13.45 22.75 -3.12
C TYR A 611 12.07 22.97 -2.52
N SER A 612 11.09 23.29 -3.37
CA SER A 612 9.67 23.36 -3.03
C SER A 612 8.96 22.08 -3.47
N ILE A 613 8.52 21.27 -2.51
CA ILE A 613 7.74 20.05 -2.72
C ILE A 613 6.26 20.42 -2.65
N LYS A 614 5.49 20.01 -3.67
CA LYS A 614 4.07 20.31 -3.80
C LYS A 614 3.27 19.05 -4.12
N ILE A 615 2.08 18.97 -3.54
CA ILE A 615 1.09 17.92 -3.83
C ILE A 615 0.10 18.48 -4.84
N TYR A 616 -0.23 17.72 -5.87
CA TYR A 616 -1.23 18.07 -6.87
C TYR A 616 -2.33 17.02 -6.87
N ALA A 617 -3.59 17.42 -6.77
CA ALA A 617 -4.69 16.47 -6.93
C ALA A 617 -5.09 16.41 -8.40
N TYR A 618 -4.79 15.29 -9.04
CA TYR A 618 -5.22 15.01 -10.40
C TYR A 618 -6.73 14.78 -10.44
N SER A 619 -7.21 13.85 -9.61
CA SER A 619 -8.63 13.52 -9.53
C SER A 619 -9.01 13.02 -8.13
N TRP A 620 -10.31 13.02 -7.86
CA TRP A 620 -10.90 12.58 -6.60
C TRP A 620 -11.98 11.56 -6.89
N THR A 621 -11.91 10.42 -6.18
CA THR A 621 -12.99 9.42 -6.11
C THR A 621 -13.84 9.65 -4.87
N ASN A 622 -13.22 10.18 -3.81
CA ASN A 622 -13.86 10.50 -2.55
C ASN A 622 -13.67 11.98 -2.20
N SER A 623 -14.50 12.49 -1.28
CA SER A 623 -14.45 13.90 -0.83
C SER A 623 -13.22 14.24 0.02
N PHE A 624 -12.48 13.24 0.49
CA PHE A 624 -11.28 13.41 1.28
C PHE A 624 -10.37 12.18 1.20
N THR A 625 -9.12 12.35 1.60
CA THR A 625 -8.19 11.26 1.93
C THR A 625 -7.26 11.68 3.06
N TYR A 626 -6.77 10.73 3.85
CA TYR A 626 -5.64 10.99 4.74
C TYR A 626 -4.35 10.87 3.96
N TYR A 627 -3.36 11.69 4.30
CA TYR A 627 -2.07 11.67 3.65
C TYR A 627 -0.93 11.78 4.64
N GLY A 628 0.24 11.31 4.21
CA GLY A 628 1.50 11.47 4.90
C GLY A 628 2.58 11.75 3.87
N ILE A 629 3.40 12.77 4.12
CA ILE A 629 4.52 13.13 3.26
C ILE A 629 5.80 13.19 4.08
N SER A 630 6.91 12.73 3.53
CA SER A 630 8.21 12.86 4.18
C SER A 630 9.35 12.97 3.19
N TRP A 631 10.47 13.53 3.66
CA TRP A 631 11.67 13.69 2.85
C TRP A 631 12.94 13.59 3.67
N LEU A 632 14.02 13.23 3.01
CA LEU A 632 15.37 13.29 3.57
C LEU A 632 16.42 13.49 2.49
N PHE A 633 17.54 14.11 2.85
CA PHE A 633 18.76 14.09 2.04
C PHE A 633 19.71 12.97 2.51
N TRP A 634 20.24 12.19 1.58
CA TRP A 634 21.16 11.08 1.88
C TRP A 634 22.26 10.90 0.83
N THR A 635 23.28 10.12 1.17
CA THR A 635 24.40 9.75 0.28
C THR A 635 24.17 8.35 -0.27
N PHE A 636 24.34 8.14 -1.59
CA PHE A 636 24.35 6.80 -2.16
C PHE A 636 25.34 5.91 -1.38
N GLY A 637 24.87 4.73 -0.94
CA GLY A 637 25.70 3.79 -0.19
C GLY A 637 26.86 3.31 -1.07
N THR A 638 28.07 3.38 -0.53
CA THR A 638 29.22 2.57 -0.98
C THR A 638 29.29 1.33 -0.11
#